data_AF-Q1WAA2-F1
#
_entry.id   AF-Q1WAA2-F1
#
_cell.length_a   1.000
_cell.length_b   1.000
_cell.length_c   1.000
_cell.angle_alpha   90.00
_cell.angle_beta   90.00
_cell.angle_gamma   90.00
#
_symmetry.space_group_name_H-M   'P 1'
#
loop_
_entity.id
_entity.type
_entity.pdbx_description
1 polymer ?
#
loop_
_entity_poly.entity_id
_entity_poly.type
_entity_poly.pdbx_seq_one_letter_code
_entity_poly.pdbx_strand_id
1 'polypeptide(L)'
;GSETNLGTWGTWAGSEDNKYLVMKYEHGTGCWQGPNRSTTVKMTCGKETTVTSTSEPSRCEYLMEFTTPAVCIDPATIDPSLHEHDEF
;
A
#
# COMPACT_ATOMS: atom_id res chain seq x y z
N GLY A 1 21.76 16.75 1.45
CA GLY A 1 21.65 15.87 0.27
C GLY A 1 20.55 16.40 -0.61
N SER A 2 20.65 16.22 -1.93
CA SER A 2 19.55 16.54 -2.83
C SER A 2 18.35 15.63 -2.55
N GLU A 3 17.16 16.20 -2.43
CA GLU A 3 15.92 15.43 -2.32
C GLU A 3 15.72 14.57 -3.59
N THR A 4 15.19 13.36 -3.44
CA THR A 4 14.84 12.48 -4.56
C THR A 4 13.39 12.06 -4.42
N ASN A 5 12.57 12.33 -5.44
CA ASN A 5 11.19 11.93 -5.46
C ASN A 5 11.09 10.45 -5.91
N LEU A 6 10.51 9.59 -5.07
CA LEU A 6 10.38 8.15 -5.34
C LEU A 6 9.05 7.76 -6.01
N GLY A 7 8.20 8.74 -6.32
CA GLY A 7 6.91 8.58 -6.95
C GLY A 7 5.87 9.57 -6.42
N THR A 8 4.84 9.80 -7.23
CA THR A 8 3.60 10.49 -6.86
C THR A 8 2.50 9.44 -6.75
N TRP A 9 1.55 9.62 -5.83
CA TRP A 9 0.43 8.68 -5.68
C TRP A 9 -0.28 8.46 -7.01
N GLY A 10 -0.46 7.20 -7.40
CA GLY A 10 -1.10 6.79 -8.66
C GLY A 10 -2.40 6.03 -8.43
N THR A 11 -2.31 4.81 -7.88
CA THR A 11 -3.47 3.92 -7.71
C THR A 11 -3.35 3.03 -6.49
N TRP A 12 -4.50 2.54 -6.04
CA TRP A 12 -4.60 1.35 -5.19
C TRP A 12 -4.33 0.09 -6.01
N ALA A 13 -3.63 -0.88 -5.41
CA ALA A 13 -3.22 -2.13 -6.03
C ALA A 13 -3.36 -3.33 -5.08
N GLY A 14 -4.21 -3.23 -4.05
CA GLY A 14 -4.56 -4.37 -3.20
C GLY A 14 -5.41 -5.42 -3.94
N SER A 15 -5.66 -6.55 -3.29
CA SER A 15 -6.53 -7.62 -3.82
C SER A 15 -8.01 -7.20 -3.84
N GLU A 16 -8.88 -7.99 -4.47
CA GLU A 16 -10.32 -7.70 -4.55
C GLU A 16 -10.96 -7.56 -3.16
N ASP A 17 -10.61 -8.44 -2.22
CA ASP A 17 -11.11 -8.39 -0.83
C ASP A 17 -10.56 -7.19 -0.04
N ASN A 18 -9.39 -6.67 -0.43
CA ASN A 18 -8.62 -5.73 0.36
C ASN A 18 -7.88 -4.71 -0.51
N LYS A 19 -8.62 -4.01 -1.36
CA LYS A 19 -8.11 -3.06 -2.37
C LYS A 19 -7.17 -1.99 -1.78
N TYR A 20 -7.42 -1.56 -0.55
CA TYR A 20 -6.73 -0.46 0.10
C TYR A 20 -5.44 -0.85 0.85
N LEU A 21 -5.01 -2.11 0.78
CA LEU A 21 -3.78 -2.54 1.47
C LEU A 21 -2.49 -2.23 0.71
N VAL A 22 -2.57 -1.87 -0.58
CA VAL A 22 -1.38 -1.58 -1.38
C VAL A 22 -1.61 -0.30 -2.17
N MET A 23 -0.67 0.63 -2.07
CA MET A 23 -0.61 1.85 -2.88
C MET A 23 0.58 1.79 -3.83
N LYS A 24 0.39 2.29 -5.05
CA LYS A 24 1.46 2.52 -6.01
C LYS A 24 1.71 4.01 -6.17
N TYR A 25 2.97 4.39 -6.02
CA TYR A 25 3.50 5.71 -6.31
C TYR A 25 4.37 5.59 -7.55
N GLU A 26 4.07 6.38 -8.57
CA GLU A 26 4.66 6.27 -9.90
C GLU A 26 5.19 7.63 -10.38
N HIS A 27 5.91 7.66 -11.50
CA HIS A 27 6.44 8.88 -12.10
C HIS A 27 7.33 9.73 -11.15
N GLY A 28 8.16 9.07 -10.34
CA GLY A 28 9.18 9.74 -9.52
C GLY A 28 10.32 10.30 -10.36
N THR A 29 11.34 10.84 -9.69
CA THR A 29 12.54 11.39 -10.34
C THR A 29 13.16 10.36 -11.29
N GLY A 30 13.47 10.79 -12.52
CA GLY A 30 14.09 9.95 -13.55
C GLY A 30 15.35 9.25 -13.05
N CYS A 31 15.43 7.95 -13.29
CA CYS A 31 16.57 7.12 -12.92
C CYS A 31 17.59 7.06 -14.05
N TRP A 32 18.89 7.17 -13.73
CA TRP A 32 19.92 7.01 -14.74
C TRP A 32 19.97 5.55 -15.22
N GLN A 33 19.68 5.30 -16.50
CA GLN A 33 19.52 3.97 -17.08
C GLN A 33 18.47 3.09 -16.37
N GLY A 34 17.32 3.67 -16.03
CA GLY A 34 16.19 2.94 -15.48
C GLY A 34 14.86 3.62 -15.80
N PRO A 35 13.74 2.98 -15.44
CA PRO A 35 12.44 3.63 -15.50
C PRO A 35 12.37 4.82 -14.51
N ASN A 36 11.31 5.61 -14.60
CA ASN A 36 11.03 6.60 -13.56
C ASN A 36 10.90 5.89 -12.21
N ARG A 37 11.44 6.49 -11.15
CA ARG A 37 11.36 5.90 -9.81
C ARG A 37 9.91 5.63 -9.43
N SER A 38 9.67 4.46 -8.85
CA SER A 38 8.35 4.06 -8.37
C SER A 38 8.46 3.43 -7.00
N THR A 39 7.42 3.59 -6.19
CA THR A 39 7.35 3.03 -4.85
C THR A 39 6.05 2.27 -4.68
N THR A 40 6.14 1.02 -4.25
CA THR A 40 4.99 0.26 -3.76
C THR A 40 4.96 0.35 -2.24
N VAL A 41 3.83 0.80 -1.71
CA VAL A 41 3.59 0.88 -0.27
C VAL A 41 2.61 -0.22 0.10
N LYS A 42 3.03 -1.14 0.96
CA LYS A 42 2.19 -2.18 1.56
C LYS A 42 1.80 -1.75 2.96
N MET A 43 0.52 -1.82 3.26
CA MET A 43 -0.03 -1.42 4.56
C MET A 43 -0.54 -2.65 5.31
N THR A 44 -0.25 -2.69 6.60
CA THR A 44 -0.74 -3.70 7.54
C THR A 44 -1.41 -3.02 8.72
N CYS A 45 -2.40 -3.68 9.30
CA CYS A 45 -3.11 -3.16 10.46
C CYS A 45 -2.19 -3.15 11.68
N GLY A 46 -2.15 -2.02 12.38
CA GLY A 46 -1.53 -1.92 13.70
C GLY A 46 -1.85 -0.60 14.37
N LYS A 47 -1.34 -0.39 15.59
CA LYS A 47 -1.80 0.68 16.48
C LYS A 47 -1.30 2.08 16.06
N GLU A 48 -0.15 2.15 15.42
CA GLU A 48 0.53 3.40 15.09
C GLU A 48 0.88 3.43 13.61
N THR A 49 0.83 4.62 13.01
CA THR A 49 1.30 4.82 11.63
C THR A 49 2.83 4.90 11.64
N THR A 50 3.50 3.86 11.17
CA THR A 50 4.97 3.80 11.16
C THR A 50 5.47 2.98 9.98
N VAL A 51 6.58 3.41 9.39
CA VAL A 51 7.31 2.63 8.37
C VAL A 51 8.07 1.52 9.07
N THR A 52 7.74 0.27 8.77
CA THR A 52 8.39 -0.90 9.36
C THR A 52 9.58 -1.39 8.56
N SER A 53 9.54 -1.20 7.24
CA SER A 53 10.58 -1.69 6.34
C SER A 53 10.65 -0.83 5.08
N THR A 54 11.86 -0.67 4.56
CA THR A 54 12.12 -0.07 3.24
C THR A 54 13.16 -0.91 2.52
N SER A 55 12.95 -1.13 1.22
CA SER A 55 13.84 -1.96 0.40
C SER A 55 13.81 -1.49 -1.05
N GLU A 56 14.92 -1.69 -1.78
CA GLU A 56 15.02 -1.46 -3.22
C GLU A 56 15.17 -2.83 -3.91
N PRO A 57 14.07 -3.58 -4.15
CA PRO A 57 14.14 -4.92 -4.73
C PRO A 57 14.63 -4.91 -6.19
N SER A 58 14.49 -3.80 -6.89
CA SER A 58 14.97 -3.60 -8.25
C SER A 58 15.37 -2.14 -8.44
N ARG A 59 16.26 -1.86 -9.39
CA ARG A 59 16.81 -0.51 -9.58
C ARG A 59 15.67 0.49 -9.78
N CYS A 60 15.63 1.51 -8.91
CA CYS A 60 14.61 2.56 -8.96
C CYS A 60 13.16 2.10 -8.72
N GLU A 61 12.99 0.89 -8.20
CA GLU A 61 11.73 0.37 -7.66
C GLU A 61 11.89 0.17 -6.17
N TYR A 62 11.04 0.82 -5.39
CA TYR A 62 11.07 0.79 -3.94
C TYR A 62 9.89 0.02 -3.40
N LEU A 63 10.13 -0.74 -2.35
CA LEU A 63 9.09 -1.38 -1.54
C LEU A 63 9.17 -0.79 -0.13
N MET A 64 8.05 -0.26 0.33
CA MET A 64 7.91 0.20 1.72
C MET A 64 6.77 -0.54 2.39
N GLU A 65 7.00 -0.94 3.63
CA GLU A 65 5.98 -1.58 4.47
C GLU A 65 5.63 -0.61 5.59
N PHE A 66 4.32 -0.38 5.75
CA PHE A 66 3.74 0.53 6.72
C PHE A 66 2.81 -0.27 7.63
N THR A 67 2.91 -0.01 8.91
CA THR A 67 1.85 -0.34 9.87
C THR A 67 0.99 0.91 10.03
N THR A 68 -0.34 0.78 10.02
CA THR A 68 -1.25 1.91 10.30
C THR A 68 -2.61 1.43 10.81
N PRO A 69 -3.26 2.18 11.74
CA PRO A 69 -4.62 1.85 12.18
C PRO A 69 -5.67 2.07 11.09
N ALA A 70 -5.35 2.82 10.03
CA ALA A 70 -6.30 3.17 8.97
C ALA A 70 -6.77 1.98 8.12
N VAL A 71 -6.02 0.87 8.11
CA VAL A 71 -6.39 -0.37 7.39
C VAL A 71 -6.91 -1.47 8.31
N CYS A 72 -7.08 -1.17 9.59
CA CYS A 72 -7.72 -2.09 10.50
C CYS A 72 -9.22 -2.13 10.19
N ILE A 73 -9.74 -3.34 9.99
CA ILE A 73 -11.18 -3.55 9.85
C ILE A 73 -11.79 -3.41 11.25
N ASP A 74 -12.73 -2.47 11.39
CA ASP A 74 -13.48 -2.37 12.63
C ASP A 74 -14.48 -3.55 12.67
N PRO A 75 -14.50 -4.37 13.72
CA PRO A 75 -15.48 -5.44 13.84
C PRO A 75 -16.94 -4.94 13.81
N ALA A 76 -17.19 -3.64 14.07
CA ALA A 76 -18.51 -3.03 13.96
C ALA A 76 -18.92 -2.65 12.51
N THR A 77 -17.98 -2.65 11.55
CA THR A 77 -18.29 -2.43 10.12
C THR A 77 -18.38 -3.74 9.33
N ILE A 78 -18.08 -4.88 9.97
CA ILE A 78 -18.43 -6.20 9.42
C ILE A 78 -19.94 -6.37 9.62
N ASP A 79 -20.71 -6.07 8.58
CA ASP A 79 -22.13 -6.40 8.55
C ASP A 79 -22.28 -7.92 8.71
N PRO A 80 -22.91 -8.42 9.80
CA PRO A 80 -23.18 -9.84 9.96
C PRO A 80 -24.09 -10.42 8.86
N SER A 81 -24.75 -9.59 8.06
CA SER A 81 -25.69 -10.01 7.02
C SER A 81 -25.06 -10.61 5.76
N LEU A 82 -23.72 -10.64 5.64
CA LEU A 82 -23.04 -11.29 4.51
C LEU A 82 -22.79 -12.79 4.75
N HIS A 83 -23.08 -13.34 5.93
CA HIS A 83 -23.18 -14.79 6.12
C HIS A 83 -24.63 -15.24 5.89
N GLU A 84 -24.86 -15.74 4.66
CA GLU A 84 -25.85 -16.75 4.27
C GLU A 84 -27.16 -16.80 5.08
N HIS A 85 -28.19 -16.11 4.58
CA HIS A 85 -29.57 -16.54 4.80
C HIS A 85 -29.90 -17.59 3.73
N ASP A 86 -29.61 -18.85 4.01
CA ASP A 86 -30.29 -19.97 3.35
C ASP A 86 -31.73 -20.01 3.90
N GLU A 87 -32.71 -19.58 3.12
CA GLU A 87 -34.11 -19.91 3.37
C GLU A 87 -34.60 -20.98 2.38
N PHE A 88 -35.15 -22.02 3.01
CA PHE A 88 -35.74 -23.29 2.58
C PHE A 88 -36.59 -23.30 1.29
#